data_AF-A0A1Z9M9N0-F1
#
_entry.id   AF-A0A1Z9M9N0-F1
#
_cell.length_a   1.000
_cell.length_b   1.000
_cell.length_c   1.000
_cell.angle_alpha   90.00
_cell.angle_beta   90.00
_cell.angle_gamma   90.00
#
_symmetry.space_group_name_H-M   'P 1'
#
loop_
_entity.id
_entity.type
_entity.pdbx_description
1 polymer ?
#
loop_
_entity_poly.entity_id
_entity_poly.type
_entity_poly.pdbx_seq_one_letter_code
_entity_poly.pdbx_strand_id
1 'polypeptide(L)'
;MNKKLLDNYDKMVVKEKVTVIHCAFGDTPHTVAFVHVDKGLLETEKCDKAFMLTNSIDDGWWNNDDVTPMFDGDGCRSTSVGDQVLVGNTKYICSPYGWEIV
;
A
#
# COMPACT_ATOMS: atom_id res chain seq x y z
N MET A 1 9.25 -19.71 -20.34
CA MET A 1 8.61 -18.39 -20.13
C MET A 1 9.47 -17.61 -19.16
N ASN A 2 9.80 -16.35 -19.44
CA ASN A 2 10.72 -15.56 -18.60
C ASN A 2 9.96 -15.07 -17.35
N LYS A 3 10.38 -15.50 -16.16
CA LYS A 3 9.71 -15.22 -14.88
C LYS A 3 9.47 -13.72 -14.67
N LYS A 4 10.49 -12.88 -14.90
CA LYS A 4 10.37 -11.41 -14.75
C LYS A 4 9.33 -10.80 -15.68
N LEU A 5 9.18 -11.35 -16.88
CA LEU A 5 8.15 -10.88 -17.81
C LEU A 5 6.74 -11.22 -17.32
N LEU A 6 6.56 -12.38 -16.69
CA LEU A 6 5.27 -12.79 -16.11
C LEU A 6 4.93 -11.94 -14.88
N ASP A 7 5.89 -11.72 -13.98
CA ASP A 7 5.70 -10.89 -12.79
C ASP A 7 5.32 -9.45 -13.16
N ASN A 8 5.95 -8.88 -14.21
CA ASN A 8 5.60 -7.56 -14.72
C ASN A 8 4.19 -7.54 -15.35
N TYR A 9 3.83 -8.59 -16.09
CA TYR A 9 2.51 -8.72 -16.68
C TYR A 9 1.42 -8.75 -15.59
N ASP A 10 1.63 -9.55 -14.53
CA ASP A 10 0.70 -9.63 -13.41
C ASP A 10 0.53 -8.28 -12.72
N LYS A 11 1.63 -7.56 -12.46
CA LYS A 11 1.59 -6.21 -11.86
C LYS A 11 0.87 -5.18 -12.72
N MET A 12 0.98 -5.26 -14.06
CA MET A 12 0.38 -4.27 -14.96
C MET A 12 -1.07 -4.61 -15.33
N VAL A 13 -1.37 -5.88 -15.55
CA VAL A 13 -2.64 -6.32 -16.15
C VAL A 13 -3.63 -6.79 -15.10
N VAL A 14 -3.17 -7.56 -14.11
CA VAL A 14 -4.04 -8.19 -13.10
C VAL A 14 -4.16 -7.33 -11.85
N LYS A 15 -3.07 -6.64 -11.47
CA LYS A 15 -3.01 -5.84 -10.24
C LYS A 15 -3.20 -4.34 -10.49
N GLU A 16 -3.80 -3.68 -9.51
CA GLU A 16 -3.88 -2.24 -9.38
C GLU A 16 -2.79 -1.76 -8.43
N LYS A 17 -2.18 -0.63 -8.78
CA LYS A 17 -1.22 0.04 -7.92
C LYS A 17 -1.97 1.01 -7.00
N VAL A 18 -1.96 0.73 -5.70
CA VAL A 18 -2.45 1.64 -4.67
C VAL A 18 -1.29 2.35 -3.98
N THR A 19 -1.51 3.57 -3.52
CA THR A 19 -0.46 4.38 -2.90
C THR A 19 -0.74 4.53 -1.42
N VAL A 20 0.23 4.18 -0.57
CA VAL A 20 0.17 4.38 0.88
C VAL A 20 0.88 5.69 1.21
N ILE A 21 0.20 6.53 1.99
CA ILE A 21 0.63 7.88 2.33
C ILE A 21 0.67 7.98 3.85
N HIS A 22 1.83 8.28 4.41
CA HIS A 22 1.96 8.57 5.83
C HIS A 22 1.50 9.99 6.10
N CYS A 23 0.53 10.14 6.98
CA CYS A 23 0.03 11.44 7.45
C CYS A 23 -0.47 11.39 8.90
N ALA A 24 -0.32 10.25 9.58
CA ALA A 24 -0.65 10.12 10.98
C ALA A 24 0.20 11.06 11.87
N PHE A 25 -0.28 11.30 13.08
CA PHE A 25 0.43 12.06 14.13
C PHE A 25 0.81 13.51 13.77
N GLY A 26 0.13 14.11 12.78
CA GLY A 26 0.39 15.49 12.34
C GLY A 26 1.61 15.63 11.44
N ASP A 27 2.13 14.52 10.89
CA ASP A 27 3.22 14.56 9.93
C ASP A 27 2.77 15.12 8.58
N THR A 28 3.71 15.64 7.80
CA THR A 28 3.43 16.13 6.45
C THR A 28 3.14 14.94 5.53
N PRO A 29 2.00 14.91 4.81
CA PRO A 29 1.65 13.79 3.94
C PRO A 29 2.75 13.46 2.92
N HIS A 30 3.26 12.22 2.95
CA HIS A 30 4.25 11.73 1.99
C HIS A 30 4.02 10.26 1.64
N THR A 31 4.36 9.88 0.42
CA THR A 31 4.22 8.50 -0.05
C THR A 31 5.27 7.61 0.60
N VAL A 32 4.83 6.50 1.20
CA VAL A 32 5.74 5.53 1.85
C VAL A 32 5.81 4.19 1.14
N ALA A 33 4.79 3.83 0.35
CA ALA A 33 4.79 2.61 -0.45
C ALA A 33 3.84 2.69 -1.65
N PHE A 34 4.20 1.98 -2.71
CA PHE A 34 3.24 1.51 -3.72
C PHE A 34 2.97 0.03 -3.49
N VAL A 35 1.69 -0.36 -3.45
CA VAL A 35 1.28 -1.76 -3.26
C VAL A 35 0.50 -2.22 -4.47
N HIS A 36 0.84 -3.40 -5.00
CA HIS A 36 0.12 -4.02 -6.10
C HIS A 36 -0.91 -5.00 -5.53
N VAL A 37 -2.19 -4.67 -5.67
CA VAL A 37 -3.32 -5.46 -5.17
C VAL A 37 -4.19 -5.94 -6.33
N ASP A 38 -4.96 -7.00 -6.17
CA ASP A 38 -5.85 -7.49 -7.24
C ASP A 38 -6.91 -6.42 -7.62
N LYS A 39 -7.07 -6.17 -8.92
CA LYS A 39 -8.06 -5.22 -9.47
C LYS A 39 -9.50 -5.58 -9.10
N GLY A 40 -9.79 -6.87 -8.95
CA GLY A 40 -11.14 -7.40 -8.68
C GLY A 40 -11.65 -7.17 -7.25
N LEU A 41 -10.79 -6.71 -6.34
CA LEU A 41 -11.16 -6.42 -4.95
C LEU A 41 -11.99 -5.14 -4.83
N LEU A 42 -12.83 -5.06 -3.80
CA LEU A 42 -13.48 -3.82 -3.40
C LEU A 42 -12.43 -2.80 -2.91
N GLU A 43 -12.72 -1.51 -2.99
CA GLU A 43 -11.77 -0.46 -2.59
C GLU A 43 -11.32 -0.58 -1.13
N THR A 44 -12.23 -0.93 -0.21
CA THR A 44 -11.88 -1.16 1.21
C THR A 44 -11.02 -2.41 1.41
N GLU A 45 -11.26 -3.48 0.65
CA GLU A 45 -10.43 -4.69 0.68
C GLU A 45 -9.02 -4.42 0.13
N LYS A 46 -8.91 -3.54 -0.88
CA LYS A 46 -7.62 -3.04 -1.36
C LYS A 46 -6.88 -2.27 -0.27
N CYS A 47 -7.59 -1.45 0.50
CA CYS A 47 -7.01 -0.75 1.65
C CYS A 47 -6.56 -1.74 2.74
N ASP A 48 -7.37 -2.76 3.07
CA ASP A 48 -7.00 -3.81 4.02
C ASP A 48 -5.74 -4.58 3.58
N LYS A 49 -5.67 -4.91 2.28
CA LYS A 49 -4.48 -5.55 1.70
C LYS A 49 -3.27 -4.64 1.75
N ALA A 50 -3.41 -3.35 1.41
CA ALA A 50 -2.32 -2.38 1.50
C ALA A 50 -1.81 -2.27 2.93
N PHE A 51 -2.71 -2.15 3.91
CA PHE A 51 -2.38 -2.08 5.33
C PHE A 51 -1.61 -3.32 5.78
N MET A 52 -2.12 -4.52 5.48
CA MET A 52 -1.48 -5.78 5.86
C MET A 52 -0.08 -5.92 5.23
N LEU A 53 0.03 -5.62 3.92
CA LEU A 53 1.29 -5.76 3.18
C LEU A 53 2.34 -4.72 3.54
N THR A 54 1.98 -3.65 4.27
CA THR A 54 2.90 -2.59 4.75
C THR A 54 3.07 -2.64 6.26
N ASN A 55 2.88 -3.81 6.84
CA ASN A 55 3.18 -4.11 8.24
C ASN A 55 4.10 -5.32 8.30
N SER A 56 5.16 -5.23 9.11
CA SER A 56 6.13 -6.31 9.28
C SER A 56 5.60 -7.38 10.23
N ILE A 57 4.79 -8.31 9.71
CA ILE A 57 4.20 -9.41 10.49
C ILE A 57 5.19 -10.57 10.62
N ASP A 58 5.59 -11.16 9.49
CA ASP A 58 6.53 -12.31 9.44
C ASP A 58 7.97 -11.90 9.07
N ASP A 59 8.11 -10.84 8.27
CA ASP A 59 9.39 -10.26 7.82
C ASP A 59 9.21 -8.74 7.60
N GLY A 60 10.30 -8.02 7.37
CA GLY A 60 10.27 -6.63 6.93
C GLY A 60 9.41 -6.47 5.68
N TRP A 61 8.35 -5.65 5.75
CA TRP A 61 7.39 -5.54 4.65
C TRP A 61 8.00 -5.04 3.33
N TRP A 62 9.14 -4.37 3.39
CA TRP A 62 9.93 -3.95 2.22
C TRP A 62 10.54 -5.11 1.42
N ASN A 63 10.56 -6.33 1.97
CA ASN A 63 10.99 -7.53 1.26
C ASN A 63 9.85 -8.16 0.43
N ASN A 64 8.65 -7.58 0.44
CA ASN A 64 7.50 -8.11 -0.28
C ASN A 64 7.55 -7.72 -1.77
N ASP A 65 7.50 -8.71 -2.67
CA ASP A 65 7.53 -8.49 -4.12
C ASP A 65 6.38 -7.61 -4.65
N ASP A 66 5.25 -7.55 -3.94
CA ASP A 66 4.09 -6.72 -4.32
C ASP A 66 4.18 -5.29 -3.79
N VAL A 67 5.17 -4.98 -2.96
CA VAL A 67 5.37 -3.67 -2.36
C VAL A 67 6.62 -3.02 -2.94
N THR A 68 6.49 -1.76 -3.32
CA THR A 68 7.62 -0.90 -3.68
C THR A 68 7.77 0.16 -2.60
N PRO A 69 8.77 0.07 -1.70
CA PRO A 69 9.00 1.06 -0.67
C PRO A 69 9.41 2.41 -1.27
N MET A 70 8.96 3.51 -0.66
CA MET A 70 9.17 4.89 -1.13
C MET A 70 9.78 5.81 -0.06
N PHE A 71 10.30 5.24 1.04
CA PHE A 71 10.94 6.02 2.10
C PHE A 71 12.38 6.41 1.72
N ASP A 72 12.80 7.61 2.10
CA ASP A 72 14.16 8.09 1.96
C ASP A 72 14.97 7.78 3.23
N GLY A 73 16.06 7.02 3.11
CA GLY A 73 17.00 6.73 4.20
C GLY A 73 16.77 5.41 4.94
N ASP A 74 17.27 5.33 6.18
CA ASP A 74 17.40 4.07 6.95
C ASP A 74 16.09 3.66 7.66
N GLY A 75 15.06 4.51 7.61
CA GLY A 75 13.84 4.37 8.40
C GLY A 75 12.65 3.98 7.56
N CYS A 76 11.95 2.94 8.01
CA CYS A 76 10.74 2.45 7.40
C CYS A 76 9.60 2.49 8.43
N ARG A 77 8.51 3.20 8.15
CA ARG A 77 7.31 3.20 9.02
C ARG A 77 6.25 2.27 8.43
N SER A 78 5.75 1.37 9.28
CA SER A 78 4.56 0.59 8.97
C SER A 78 3.31 1.49 8.94
N THR A 79 2.31 1.09 8.17
CA THR A 79 1.03 1.81 8.09
C THR A 79 0.27 1.73 9.41
N SER A 80 -0.36 2.84 9.81
CA SER A 80 -1.03 3.02 11.09
C SER A 80 -2.35 3.79 10.97
N VAL A 81 -3.13 3.83 12.06
CA VAL A 81 -4.33 4.67 12.15
C VAL A 81 -3.95 6.14 11.89
N GLY A 82 -4.70 6.80 11.01
CA GLY A 82 -4.45 8.16 10.54
C GLY A 82 -3.66 8.23 9.23
N ASP A 83 -3.09 7.12 8.76
CA ASP A 83 -2.48 7.05 7.43
C ASP A 83 -3.51 6.90 6.33
N GLN A 84 -3.12 7.22 5.11
CA GLN A 84 -4.00 7.25 3.95
C GLN A 84 -3.63 6.20 2.90
N VAL A 85 -4.64 5.70 2.19
CA VAL A 85 -4.48 4.86 1.00
C VAL A 85 -5.22 5.52 -0.16
N LEU A 86 -4.52 5.76 -1.27
CA LEU A 86 -5.10 6.22 -2.52
C LEU A 86 -5.34 5.02 -3.44
N VAL A 87 -6.62 4.76 -3.74
CA VAL A 87 -7.09 3.72 -4.66
C VAL A 87 -7.73 4.43 -5.85
N GLY A 88 -7.16 4.27 -7.05
CA GLY A 88 -7.53 5.09 -8.20
C GLY A 88 -7.44 6.59 -7.88
N ASN A 89 -8.61 7.25 -7.81
CA ASN A 89 -8.75 8.68 -7.47
C ASN A 89 -9.38 8.91 -6.09
N THR A 90 -9.73 7.84 -5.37
CA THR A 90 -10.38 7.92 -4.06
C THR A 90 -9.35 7.72 -2.98
N LYS A 91 -9.31 8.65 -2.02
CA LYS A 91 -8.42 8.57 -0.89
C LYS A 91 -9.21 8.11 0.33
N TYR A 92 -8.63 7.16 1.04
CA TYR A 92 -9.16 6.63 2.29
C TYR A 92 -8.20 6.93 3.41
N ILE A 93 -8.72 7.26 4.59
CA ILE A 93 -7.96 7.32 5.83
C ILE A 93 -8.22 6.05 6.64
N CYS A 94 -7.16 5.50 7.24
CA CYS A 94 -7.24 4.40 8.19
C CYS A 94 -7.84 4.93 9.49
N SER A 95 -9.12 4.67 9.72
CA SER A 95 -9.83 5.04 10.94
C SER A 95 -9.66 3.97 12.02
N PRO A 96 -9.95 4.27 13.30
CA PRO A 96 -9.99 3.26 14.35
C PRO A 96 -10.91 2.07 14.03
N TYR A 97 -11.93 2.30 13.19
CA TYR A 97 -12.89 1.29 12.73
C TYR A 97 -13.00 1.32 11.21
N GLY A 98 -12.04 0.71 10.52
CA GLY A 98 -12.07 0.55 9.07
C GLY A 98 -11.52 1.76 8.30
N TRP A 99 -12.22 2.15 7.24
CA TRP A 99 -11.75 3.15 6.27
C TRP A 99 -12.80 4.21 6.03
N GLU A 100 -12.37 5.48 6.02
CA GLU A 100 -13.21 6.63 5.72
C GLU A 100 -12.69 7.36 4.48
N ILE A 101 -13.58 7.87 3.63
CA ILE A 101 -13.21 8.63 2.42
C ILE A 101 -12.83 10.06 2.82
N VAL A 102 -11.76 10.61 2.24
CA VAL A 102 -11.22 11.96 2.52
C VAL A 102 -10.83 12.74 1.26
#